data_AF-E6XPY9-F1
#
_entry.id   AF-E6XPY9-F1
#
_cell.length_a   1.000
_cell.length_b   1.000
_cell.length_c   1.000
_cell.angle_alpha   90.00
_cell.angle_beta   90.00
_cell.angle_gamma   90.00
#
_symmetry.space_group_name_H-M   'P 1'
#
loop_
_entity.id
_entity.type
_entity.pdbx_description
1 polymer ?
#
loop_
_entity_poly.entity_id
_entity_poly.type
_entity_poly.pdbx_seq_one_letter_code
_entity_poly.pdbx_strand_id
1 'polypeptide(L)' 'MQELTMNEIEQVNGGDADWGEFGAGAAMVGLSIAMVSGPIGWVGVGAAAGFAYFGGTMMGSGFMGNDVWRRKEQ' A
#
# COMPACT_ATOMS: atom_id res chain seq x y z
N MET A 1 11.77 -24.93 -18.46
CA MET A 1 11.72 -24.41 -17.09
C MET A 1 13.03 -23.71 -16.85
N GLN A 2 13.01 -22.40 -16.57
CA GLN A 2 14.21 -21.67 -16.18
C GLN A 2 14.47 -21.96 -14.69
N GLU A 3 15.72 -22.27 -14.34
CA GLU A 3 16.13 -22.34 -12.93
C GLU A 3 16.21 -20.91 -12.41
N LEU A 4 15.31 -20.59 -11.48
CA LEU A 4 15.31 -19.32 -10.76
C LEU A 4 16.33 -19.41 -9.62
N THR A 5 17.13 -18.38 -9.46
CA THR A 5 17.96 -18.20 -8.28
C THR A 5 17.07 -17.97 -7.05
N MET A 6 17.57 -18.30 -5.85
CA MET A 6 16.80 -18.16 -4.60
C MET A 6 16.23 -16.74 -4.41
N ASN A 7 16.97 -15.73 -4.89
CA ASN A 7 16.58 -14.33 -4.84
C ASN A 7 15.40 -14.01 -5.78
N GLU A 8 15.35 -14.62 -6.97
CA GLU A 8 14.23 -14.47 -7.90
C GLU A 8 12.98 -15.21 -7.38
N ILE A 9 13.16 -16.31 -6.65
CA ILE A 9 12.05 -17.02 -5.99
C ILE A 9 11.44 -16.16 -4.88
N GLU A 10 12.26 -15.52 -4.03
CA GLU A 10 11.77 -14.61 -2.99
C GLU A 10 11.05 -13.41 -3.59
N GLN A 11 11.56 -12.84 -4.68
CA GLN A 11 10.95 -11.71 -5.36
C GLN A 11 9.57 -12.05 -5.97
N VAL A 12 9.41 -13.27 -6.51
CA VAL A 12 8.12 -13.75 -7.05
C VAL A 12 7.14 -14.14 -5.93
N ASN A 13 7.64 -14.59 -4.77
CA ASN A 13 6.83 -14.99 -3.62
C ASN A 13 6.46 -13.82 -2.68
N GLY A 14 6.81 -12.58 -3.04
CA GLY A 14 6.51 -11.40 -2.25
C GLY A 14 7.37 -11.25 -1.00
N GLY A 15 8.60 -11.79 -1.01
CA GLY A 15 9.55 -11.75 0.11
C GLY A 15 9.91 -10.35 0.59
N ASP A 16 9.91 -9.36 -0.31
CA ASP A 16 10.17 -7.95 0.01
C ASP A 16 8.89 -7.14 0.31
N ALA A 17 7.70 -7.76 0.17
CA ALA A 17 6.44 -7.05 0.38
C ALA A 17 6.11 -6.95 1.87
N ASP A 18 5.98 -5.71 2.38
CA ASP A 18 5.50 -5.46 3.74
C ASP A 18 3.96 -5.53 3.75
N TRP A 19 3.45 -6.72 4.04
CA TRP A 19 2.02 -6.97 4.19
C TRP A 19 1.38 -6.23 5.37
N GLY A 20 2.17 -5.82 6.37
CA GLY A 20 1.70 -5.01 7.48
C GLY A 20 1.39 -3.58 7.04
N GLU A 21 2.30 -2.96 6.31
CA GLU A 21 2.11 -1.63 5.72
C GLU A 21 0.99 -1.66 4.66
N PHE A 22 0.96 -2.69 3.82
CA PHE A 22 -0.13 -2.89 2.88
C PHE A 22 -1.48 -3.02 3.57
N GLY A 23 -1.57 -3.82 4.65
CA GLY A 23 -2.79 -4.00 5.44
C GLY A 23 -3.26 -2.70 6.11
N ALA A 24 -2.33 -1.91 6.64
CA ALA A 24 -2.65 -0.59 7.20
C ALA A 24 -3.20 0.36 6.12
N GLY A 25 -2.60 0.35 4.94
CA GLY A 25 -3.09 1.11 3.80
C GLY A 25 -4.49 0.67 3.33
N ALA A 26 -4.73 -0.64 3.27
CA ALA A 26 -6.04 -1.22 2.95
C ALA A 26 -7.13 -0.78 3.94
N ALA A 27 -6.81 -0.78 5.24
CA ALA A 27 -7.72 -0.35 6.29
C ALA A 27 -8.06 1.15 6.16
N MET A 28 -7.07 1.98 5.84
CA MET A 28 -7.26 3.42 5.61
C MET A 28 -8.14 3.70 4.38
N VAL A 29 -7.96 2.95 3.29
CA VAL A 29 -8.86 3.02 2.12
C VAL A 29 -10.26 2.54 2.48
N GLY A 30 -10.40 1.44 3.22
CA GLY A 30 -11.70 0.96 3.71
C GLY A 30 -12.41 2.00 4.58
N LEU A 31 -11.68 2.67 5.48
CA LEU A 31 -12.20 3.77 6.29
C LEU A 31 -12.66 4.94 5.41
N SER A 32 -11.91 5.28 4.36
CA SER A 32 -12.31 6.33 3.42
C SER A 32 -13.64 6.01 2.72
N ILE A 33 -13.85 4.75 2.30
CA ILE A 33 -15.11 4.31 1.69
C ILE A 33 -16.26 4.42 2.68
N ALA A 34 -16.05 4.00 3.93
CA ALA A 34 -17.02 4.14 5.00
C ALA A 34 -17.36 5.61 5.31
N MET A 35 -16.39 6.52 5.18
CA MET A 35 -16.63 7.95 5.32
C MET A 35 -17.48 8.50 4.16
N VAL A 36 -17.21 8.11 2.91
CA VAL A 36 -18.00 8.59 1.76
C VAL A 36 -19.42 8.02 1.74
N SER A 37 -19.63 6.82 2.31
CA SER A 37 -20.95 6.19 2.38
C SER A 37 -21.85 6.74 3.49
N GLY A 38 -21.32 7.54 4.43
CA GLY A 38 -22.08 8.22 5.48
C GLY A 38 -22.55 9.63 5.11
N PRO A 39 -23.47 10.25 5.87
CA PRO A 39 -24.00 11.58 5.59
C PRO A 39 -23.05 12.68 6.11
N ILE A 40 -21.78 12.65 5.70
CA ILE A 40 -20.70 13.44 6.33
C ILE A 40 -20.37 14.74 5.56
N GLY A 41 -21.12 15.01 4.48
CA GLY A 41 -20.99 16.23 3.66
C GLY A 41 -19.61 16.38 3.01
N TRP A 42 -19.33 17.58 2.45
CA TRP A 42 -18.07 17.86 1.75
C TRP A 42 -16.81 17.72 2.62
N VAL A 43 -16.94 17.93 3.94
CA VAL A 43 -15.85 17.75 4.90
C VAL A 43 -15.45 16.28 4.99
N GLY A 44 -16.42 15.36 5.06
CA GLY A 44 -16.14 13.92 5.05
C GLY A 44 -15.57 13.44 3.73
N VAL A 45 -15.98 14.03 2.60
CA VAL A 45 -15.37 13.74 1.28
C VAL A 45 -13.91 14.18 1.25
N GLY A 46 -13.59 15.36 1.80
CA GLY A 46 -12.21 15.84 1.91
C GLY A 46 -11.34 14.95 2.80
N ALA A 47 -11.87 14.54 3.95
CA ALA A 47 -11.18 13.59 4.84
C ALA A 47 -10.97 12.23 4.16
N ALA A 48 -11.99 11.70 3.50
CA ALA A 48 -11.90 10.44 2.76
C ALA A 48 -10.86 10.50 1.64
N ALA A 49 -10.77 11.61 0.90
CA ALA A 49 -9.72 11.79 -0.10
C ALA A 49 -8.31 11.73 0.52
N GLY A 50 -8.13 12.32 1.70
CA GLY A 50 -6.87 12.25 2.45
C GLY A 50 -6.53 10.83 2.90
N PHE A 51 -7.50 10.11 3.48
CA PHE A 51 -7.33 8.72 3.90
C PHE A 51 -7.07 7.76 2.74
N ALA A 52 -7.76 7.96 1.61
CA ALA A 52 -7.55 7.18 0.39
C ALA A 52 -6.15 7.43 -0.21
N TYR A 53 -5.69 8.68 -0.22
CA TYR A 53 -4.35 9.04 -0.68
C TYR A 53 -3.27 8.38 0.20
N PHE A 54 -3.34 8.58 1.52
CA PHE A 54 -2.36 7.99 2.44
C PHE A 54 -2.41 6.46 2.44
N GLY A 55 -3.62 5.88 2.45
CA GLY A 55 -3.79 4.44 2.40
C GLY A 55 -3.24 3.83 1.11
N GLY A 56 -3.49 4.48 -0.03
CA GLY A 56 -2.94 4.08 -1.33
C GLY A 56 -1.41 4.17 -1.37
N THR A 57 -0.82 5.21 -0.78
CA THR A 57 0.65 5.31 -0.70
C THR A 57 1.27 4.19 0.14
N MET A 58 0.66 3.84 1.28
CA MET A 58 1.10 2.74 2.15
C MET A 58 0.94 1.36 1.49
N MET A 59 -0.15 1.16 0.73
CA MET A 59 -0.31 -0.04 -0.08
C MET A 59 0.77 -0.15 -1.16
N GLY A 60 1.11 0.97 -1.79
CA GLY A 60 2.16 1.05 -2.80
C GLY A 60 3.56 0.77 -2.26
N SER A 61 3.94 1.38 -1.14
CA SER A 61 5.22 1.11 -0.46
C SER A 61 5.31 -0.32 0.05
N GLY A 62 4.23 -0.84 0.64
CA GLY A 62 4.15 -2.22 1.08
C GLY A 62 4.38 -3.24 -0.05
N PHE A 63 3.86 -2.99 -1.26
CA PHE A 63 4.11 -3.87 -2.42
C PHE A 63 5.48 -3.68 -3.09
N MET A 64 6.01 -2.46 -3.09
CA MET A 64 7.30 -2.17 -3.73
C MET A 64 8.49 -2.69 -2.92
N GLY A 65 8.26 -3.00 -1.64
CA GLY A 65 9.31 -3.31 -0.70
C GLY A 65 10.23 -2.11 -0.44
N ASN A 66 10.92 -2.14 0.70
CA ASN A 66 11.87 -1.08 1.09
C ASN A 66 12.99 -0.82 0.05
N ASP A 67 13.17 -1.72 -0.93
CA ASP A 67 14.20 -1.64 -1.95
C ASP A 67 13.97 -0.55 -3.01
N VAL A 68 12.73 -0.12 -3.26
CA VAL A 68 12.49 1.01 -4.18
C VAL A 68 12.93 2.34 -3.57
N TRP A 69 12.77 2.51 -2.25
CA TRP A 69 13.30 3.66 -1.53
C TRP A 69 14.83 3.58 -1.39
N ARG A 70 15.37 2.39 -1.09
CA ARG A 70 16.81 2.17 -0.96
C ARG A 70 17.60 2.37 -2.27
N ARG A 71 16.97 2.19 -3.44
CA ARG A 71 17.56 2.50 -4.76
C ARG A 71 17.59 3.99 -5.10
N LYS A 72 16.87 4.85 -4.39
CA LYS A 72 16.96 6.31 -4.58
C LYS A 72 18.05 6.97 -3.74
N GLU A 73 18.69 6.22 -2.83
CA GLU A 73 19.78 6.67 -1.96
C GLU A 73 21.16 6.13 -2.38
N GLN A 74 21.26 5.44 -3.53
CA GLN A 74 22.52 5.10 -4.22
C GLN A 74 22.62 5.85 -5.54
#